data_AF-A0A1F9NFH9-F1
#
_entry.id   AF-A0A1F9NFH9-F1
#
_cell.length_a   1.000
_cell.length_b   1.000
_cell.length_c   1.000
_cell.angle_alpha   90.00
_cell.angle_beta   90.00
_cell.angle_gamma   90.00
#
_symmetry.space_group_name_H-M   'P 1'
#
loop_
_entity.id
_entity.type
_entity.pdbx_description
1 polymer ?
#
loop_
_entity_poly.entity_id
_entity_poly.type
_entity_poly.pdbx_seq_one_letter_code
_entity_poly.pdbx_strand_id
1 'polypeptide(L)'
;MRLFKKKEAKQTLPTRTEALRCIPQKAEAANWRMTGDGDILIEYPLAIRPFFLQLASRFYPKERLPEPTRKLQLDRLGSMVWQMVDGEKNVGTIVTEFSVASGLTLQEAELSVTAFFRQLGRRGLIFMR
;
A
#
# COMPACT_ATOMS: atom_id res chain seq x y z
N MET A 1 -8.35 -32.05 -33.19
CA MET A 1 -7.97 -30.64 -32.92
C MET A 1 -8.55 -30.22 -31.58
N ARG A 2 -7.74 -30.10 -30.53
CA ARG A 2 -8.16 -29.72 -29.17
C ARG A 2 -7.91 -28.22 -28.98
N LEU A 3 -8.98 -27.43 -29.00
CA LEU A 3 -8.93 -25.99 -28.70
C LEU A 3 -8.93 -25.80 -27.18
N PHE A 4 -7.85 -25.18 -26.70
CA PHE A 4 -7.58 -24.91 -25.29
C PHE A 4 -8.67 -24.01 -24.68
N LYS A 5 -9.40 -24.53 -23.67
CA LYS A 5 -10.21 -23.72 -22.76
C LYS A 5 -9.27 -23.01 -21.78
N LYS A 6 -9.03 -21.71 -21.99
CA LYS A 6 -8.39 -20.84 -21.00
C LYS A 6 -9.31 -20.76 -19.77
N LYS A 7 -8.89 -21.39 -18.67
CA LYS A 7 -9.61 -21.34 -17.38
C LYS A 7 -9.41 -19.93 -16.81
N GLU A 8 -10.44 -19.09 -16.88
CA GLU A 8 -10.45 -17.81 -16.17
C GLU A 8 -10.27 -18.10 -14.68
N ALA A 9 -9.16 -17.63 -14.13
CA ALA A 9 -8.92 -17.69 -12.69
C ALA A 9 -9.97 -16.79 -12.03
N LYS A 10 -11.03 -17.42 -11.50
CA LYS A 10 -12.03 -16.78 -10.67
C LYS A 10 -11.27 -16.16 -9.50
N GLN A 11 -11.11 -14.83 -9.50
CA GLN A 11 -10.50 -14.10 -8.39
C GLN A 11 -11.48 -14.20 -7.22
N THR A 12 -11.39 -15.27 -6.44
CA THR A 12 -12.17 -15.42 -5.21
C THR A 12 -11.67 -14.36 -4.25
N LEU A 13 -12.54 -13.43 -3.86
CA LEU A 13 -12.24 -12.48 -2.80
C LEU A 13 -11.85 -13.29 -1.54
N PRO A 14 -10.74 -12.96 -0.88
CA PRO A 14 -10.32 -13.69 0.31
C PRO A 14 -11.39 -13.58 1.40
N THR A 15 -11.67 -14.69 2.05
CA THR A 15 -12.50 -14.74 3.25
C THR A 15 -11.85 -13.89 4.35
N ARG A 16 -12.62 -13.33 5.30
CA ARG A 16 -12.07 -12.53 6.41
C ARG A 16 -10.85 -13.19 7.08
N THR A 17 -10.97 -14.48 7.40
CA THR A 17 -9.89 -15.26 8.01
C THR A 17 -8.66 -15.42 7.11
N GLU A 18 -8.84 -15.47 5.80
CA GLU A 18 -7.75 -15.55 4.83
C GLU A 18 -7.02 -14.20 4.72
N ALA A 19 -7.76 -13.08 4.71
CA ALA A 19 -7.19 -11.74 4.70
C ALA A 19 -6.35 -11.45 5.95
N LEU A 20 -6.76 -11.97 7.11
CA LEU A 20 -6.00 -11.82 8.36
C LEU A 20 -4.68 -12.62 8.39
N ARG A 21 -4.58 -13.67 7.57
CA ARG A 21 -3.37 -14.51 7.46
C ARG A 21 -2.34 -13.95 6.49
N CYS A 22 -2.75 -13.03 5.61
CA CYS A 22 -1.82 -12.38 4.69
C CYS A 22 -0.73 -11.61 5.44
N ILE A 23 0.44 -11.54 4.83
CA ILE A 23 1.59 -10.78 5.35
C ILE A 23 1.72 -9.50 4.54
N PRO A 24 1.48 -8.32 5.13
CA PRO A 24 1.69 -7.06 4.45
C PRO A 24 3.19 -6.77 4.28
N GLN A 25 3.58 -6.30 3.09
CA GLN A 25 4.94 -5.90 2.77
C GLN A 25 4.93 -4.50 2.16
N LYS A 26 5.83 -3.63 2.63
CA LYS A 26 6.02 -2.28 2.08
C LYS A 26 6.59 -2.36 0.67
N ALA A 27 6.12 -1.50 -0.22
CA ALA A 27 6.71 -1.37 -1.55
C ALA A 27 8.13 -0.80 -1.46
N GLU A 28 9.10 -1.44 -2.12
CA GLU A 28 10.49 -0.96 -2.15
C GLU A 28 10.63 0.42 -2.83
N ALA A 29 9.73 0.73 -3.77
CA ALA A 29 9.68 2.03 -4.45
C ALA A 29 9.09 3.16 -3.57
N ALA A 30 8.59 2.85 -2.37
CA ALA A 30 8.01 3.84 -1.47
C ALA A 30 9.09 4.34 -0.48
N ASN A 31 9.65 5.52 -0.77
CA ASN A 31 10.54 6.19 0.17
C ASN A 31 9.71 6.76 1.31
N TRP A 32 10.04 6.47 2.56
CA TRP A 32 9.32 7.02 3.70
C TRP A 32 10.28 7.66 4.70
N ARG A 33 9.81 8.70 5.38
CA ARG A 33 10.57 9.41 6.41
C ARG A 33 9.66 9.78 7.57
N MET A 34 10.23 9.82 8.77
CA MET A 34 9.55 10.37 9.94
C MET A 34 9.66 11.89 9.92
N THR A 35 8.54 12.54 10.21
CA THR A 35 8.42 13.99 10.34
C THR A 35 8.65 14.36 11.82
N GLY A 36 9.02 15.61 12.10
CA GLY A 36 9.30 16.06 13.48
C GLY A 36 8.13 15.88 14.46
N ASP A 37 6.90 15.81 13.95
CA ASP A 37 5.68 15.58 14.74
C ASP A 37 5.39 14.10 15.05
N GLY A 38 6.23 13.17 14.58
CA GLY A 38 6.06 11.72 14.75
C GLY A 38 5.21 11.04 13.66
N ASP A 39 4.72 11.80 12.69
CA ASP A 39 3.99 11.31 11.53
C ASP A 39 4.94 10.80 10.43
N ILE A 40 4.49 9.82 9.65
CA ILE A 40 5.26 9.25 8.54
C ILE A 40 4.83 9.88 7.23
N LEU A 41 5.80 10.41 6.49
CA LEU A 41 5.61 10.88 5.13
C LEU A 41 6.16 9.86 4.14
N ILE A 42 5.28 9.35 3.27
CA ILE A 42 5.62 8.45 2.17
C ILE A 42 5.69 9.24 0.86
N GLU A 43 6.82 9.20 0.19
CA GLU A 43 7.06 9.77 -1.13
C GLU A 43 7.23 8.63 -2.15
N TYR A 44 6.41 8.61 -3.20
CA TYR A 44 6.42 7.55 -4.21
C TYR A 44 6.29 8.11 -5.64
N PRO A 45 7.00 7.53 -6.62
CA PRO A 45 6.93 7.98 -8.02
C PRO A 45 5.59 7.56 -8.64
N LEU A 46 4.95 8.48 -9.37
CA LEU A 46 3.82 8.16 -10.23
C LEU A 46 4.32 7.65 -11.58
N ALA A 47 3.91 6.45 -11.97
CA ALA A 47 4.07 6.00 -13.34
C ALA A 47 3.20 6.87 -14.28
N ILE A 48 3.82 7.82 -15.00
CA ILE A 48 3.13 8.59 -16.04
C ILE A 48 2.84 7.65 -17.21
N ARG A 49 1.62 7.75 -17.78
CA ARG A 49 1.30 7.02 -19.02
C ARG A 49 2.15 7.54 -20.19
N PRO A 50 2.73 6.66 -21.01
CA PRO A 50 3.65 7.04 -22.10
C PRO A 50 3.05 8.00 -23.13
N PHE A 51 1.73 8.00 -23.30
CA PHE A 51 1.04 8.94 -24.20
C PHE A 51 1.16 10.42 -23.78
N PHE A 52 1.15 10.71 -22.47
CA PHE A 52 1.35 12.09 -21.98
C PHE A 52 2.81 12.54 -22.14
N LEU A 53 3.76 11.61 -21.99
CA LEU A 53 5.19 11.88 -22.27
C LEU A 53 5.42 12.18 -23.75
N GLN A 54 4.72 11.48 -24.66
CA GLN A 54 4.79 11.74 -26.10
C GLN A 54 4.25 13.13 -26.45
N LEU A 55 3.13 13.56 -25.87
CA LEU A 55 2.59 14.92 -26.08
C LEU A 55 3.50 16.02 -25.51
N ALA A 56 4.06 15.82 -24.31
CA ALA A 56 4.94 16.79 -23.65
C ALA A 56 6.32 16.91 -24.32
N SER A 57 6.81 15.83 -24.94
CA SER A 57 8.12 15.79 -25.63
C SER A 57 8.22 16.74 -26.84
N ARG A 58 7.10 17.28 -27.31
CA ARG A 58 7.07 18.27 -28.39
C ARG A 58 7.32 19.70 -27.92
N PHE A 59 7.14 19.96 -26.63
CA PHE A 59 7.29 21.29 -26.02
C PHE A 59 8.46 21.39 -25.03
N TYR A 60 8.98 20.25 -24.54
CA TYR A 60 10.09 20.21 -23.60
C TYR A 60 11.13 19.14 -23.97
N PRO A 61 12.45 19.43 -23.87
CA PRO A 61 13.50 18.43 -24.09
C PRO A 61 13.36 17.28 -23.09
N LYS A 62 13.48 16.04 -23.59
CA LYS A 62 13.30 14.76 -22.87
C LYS A 62 14.07 14.66 -21.54
N GLU A 63 15.15 15.42 -21.37
CA GLU A 63 16.05 15.38 -20.21
C GLU A 63 15.53 16.12 -18.97
N ARG A 64 14.42 16.87 -19.06
CA ARG A 64 13.83 17.61 -17.92
C ARG A 64 12.36 17.26 -17.66
N LEU A 65 11.95 16.02 -17.90
CA LEU A 65 10.64 15.58 -17.45
C LEU A 65 10.77 15.16 -15.98
N PRO A 66 10.34 15.98 -15.00
CA PRO A 66 10.37 15.58 -13.61
C PRO A 66 9.48 14.35 -13.45
N GLU A 67 10.00 13.28 -12.86
CA GLU A 67 9.16 12.16 -12.42
C GLU A 67 8.22 12.70 -11.35
N PRO A 68 6.90 12.74 -11.59
CA PRO A 68 5.98 13.34 -10.64
C PRO A 68 5.90 12.43 -9.43
N THR A 69 6.46 12.89 -8.31
CA THR A 69 6.37 12.22 -7.02
C THR A 69 5.09 12.64 -6.30
N ARG A 70 4.35 11.70 -5.71
CA ARG A 70 3.29 12.02 -4.74
C ARG A 70 3.82 11.86 -3.32
N LYS A 71 3.34 12.74 -2.45
CA LYS A 71 3.56 12.68 -1.01
C LYS A 71 2.27 12.27 -0.33
N LEU A 72 2.36 11.34 0.61
CA LEU A 72 1.27 10.89 1.45
C LEU A 72 1.74 11.00 2.90
N GLN A 73 1.15 11.91 3.66
CA GLN A 73 1.35 11.97 5.10
C GLN A 73 0.38 11.00 5.76
N LEU A 74 0.93 10.11 6.57
CA LEU A 74 0.17 9.25 7.45
C LEU A 74 -0.15 10.00 8.73
N ASP A 75 -1.35 9.79 9.23
CA ASP A 75 -1.76 10.21 10.56
C ASP A 75 -1.02 9.38 11.62
N ARG A 76 -1.15 9.76 12.90
CA ARG A 76 -0.48 9.07 14.00
C ARG A 76 -0.80 7.57 14.07
N LEU A 77 -2.07 7.18 13.87
CA LEU A 77 -2.48 5.77 13.92
C LEU A 77 -1.97 5.02 12.68
N GLY A 78 -2.12 5.59 11.49
CA GLY A 78 -1.55 5.02 10.25
C GLY A 78 -0.03 4.88 10.31
N SER A 79 0.67 5.85 10.90
CA SER A 79 2.12 5.84 11.11
C SER A 79 2.56 4.72 12.06
N MET A 80 1.78 4.46 13.10
CA MET A 80 2.02 3.35 14.03
C MET A 80 1.87 2.00 13.33
N VAL A 81 0.78 1.79 12.59
CA VAL A 81 0.56 0.56 11.81
C VAL A 81 1.66 0.38 10.77
N TRP A 82 2.05 1.46 10.08
CA TRP A 82 3.14 1.41 9.11
C TRP A 82 4.47 0.98 9.72
N GLN A 83 4.78 1.40 10.95
CA GLN A 83 5.98 0.95 11.67
C GLN A 83 5.90 -0.54 12.05
N MET A 84 4.71 -1.04 12.40
CA MET A 84 4.48 -2.45 12.73
C MET A 84 4.62 -3.40 11.52
N VAL A 85 4.53 -2.89 10.29
CA VAL A 85 4.74 -3.69 9.07
C VAL A 85 6.23 -3.92 8.84
N ASP A 86 6.71 -5.10 9.22
CA ASP A 86 8.07 -5.59 9.03
C ASP A 86 8.24 -6.51 7.81
N GLY A 87 7.13 -7.04 7.28
CA GLY A 87 7.15 -8.01 6.18
C GLY A 87 7.18 -9.48 6.64
N GLU A 88 7.10 -9.73 7.95
CA GLU A 88 7.06 -11.07 8.53
C GLU A 88 5.75 -11.34 9.28
N LYS A 89 5.23 -10.32 9.98
CA LYS A 89 3.99 -10.43 10.74
C LYS A 89 2.77 -10.48 9.82
N ASN A 90 1.80 -11.34 10.15
CA ASN A 90 0.51 -11.35 9.45
C ASN A 90 -0.39 -10.18 9.93
N VAL A 91 -1.43 -9.87 9.15
CA VAL A 91 -2.39 -8.81 9.47
C VAL A 91 -3.05 -9.03 10.84
N GLY A 92 -3.40 -10.26 11.21
CA GLY A 92 -4.03 -10.56 12.51
C GLY A 92 -3.13 -10.24 13.71
N THR A 93 -1.83 -10.52 13.62
CA THR A 93 -0.83 -10.15 14.63
C THR A 93 -0.73 -8.64 14.73
N ILE A 94 -0.65 -7.94 13.61
CA ILE A 94 -0.59 -6.47 13.57
C ILE A 94 -1.86 -5.86 14.19
N VAL A 95 -3.04 -6.40 13.90
CA VAL A 95 -4.31 -5.94 14.49
C VAL A 95 -4.29 -6.08 16.01
N THR A 96 -3.78 -7.22 16.51
CA THR A 96 -3.71 -7.48 17.95
C THR A 96 -2.74 -6.51 18.62
N GLU A 97 -1.52 -6.35 18.08
CA GLU A 97 -0.54 -5.38 18.58
C GLU A 97 -1.06 -3.94 18.52
N PHE A 98 -1.72 -3.58 17.42
CA PHE A 98 -2.31 -2.25 17.24
C PHE A 98 -3.44 -1.99 18.23
N SER A 99 -4.31 -2.98 18.52
CA SER A 99 -5.37 -2.82 19.52
C SER A 99 -4.80 -2.49 20.91
N VAL A 100 -3.70 -3.14 21.29
CA VAL A 100 -3.04 -2.92 22.58
C VAL A 100 -2.37 -1.55 22.62
N ALA A 101 -1.69 -1.17 21.53
CA ALA A 101 -0.96 0.10 21.45
C ALA A 101 -1.87 1.33 21.33
N SER A 102 -3.04 1.20 20.71
CA SER A 102 -4.00 2.29 20.50
C SER A 102 -5.13 2.33 21.54
N GLY A 103 -5.30 1.27 22.33
CA GLY A 103 -6.40 1.12 23.29
C GLY A 103 -7.77 0.84 22.65
N LEU A 104 -7.81 0.53 21.35
CA LEU A 104 -9.04 0.18 20.63
C LEU A 104 -9.44 -1.27 20.88
N THR A 105 -10.72 -1.57 20.66
CA THR A 105 -11.18 -2.97 20.66
C THR A 105 -10.61 -3.73 19.45
N LEU A 106 -10.52 -5.07 19.53
CA LEU A 106 -10.04 -5.89 18.41
C LEU A 106 -10.84 -5.68 17.12
N GLN A 107 -12.16 -5.47 17.23
CA GLN A 107 -13.03 -5.25 16.07
C GLN A 107 -12.75 -3.91 15.39
N GLU A 108 -12.58 -2.84 16.18
CA GLU A 108 -12.25 -1.50 15.67
C GLU A 108 -10.83 -1.45 15.10
N ALA A 109 -9.88 -2.08 15.78
CA ALA A 109 -8.51 -2.23 15.32
C ALA A 109 -8.47 -2.95 13.97
N GLU A 110 -9.20 -4.06 13.84
CA GLU A 110 -9.27 -4.80 12.57
C GLU A 110 -9.86 -3.95 11.45
N LEU A 111 -11.00 -3.29 11.70
CA LEU A 111 -11.64 -2.44 10.70
C LEU A 111 -10.71 -1.30 10.25
N SER A 112 -10.03 -0.67 11.20
CA SER A 112 -9.12 0.44 10.96
C SER A 112 -7.89 0.00 10.15
N VAL A 113 -7.22 -1.07 10.59
CA VAL A 113 -6.01 -1.61 9.95
C VAL A 113 -6.32 -2.13 8.55
N THR A 114 -7.41 -2.88 8.37
CA THR A 114 -7.80 -3.40 7.06
C THR A 114 -8.21 -2.29 6.09
N ALA A 115 -8.93 -1.27 6.56
CA ALA A 115 -9.25 -0.08 5.76
C ALA A 115 -7.99 0.67 5.34
N PHE A 116 -7.03 0.82 6.25
CA PHE A 116 -5.74 1.46 5.99
C PHE A 116 -4.92 0.70 4.94
N PHE A 117 -4.75 -0.62 5.10
CA PHE A 117 -4.05 -1.44 4.11
C PHE A 117 -4.72 -1.41 2.75
N ARG A 118 -6.06 -1.37 2.69
CA ARG A 118 -6.78 -1.21 1.43
C ARG A 118 -6.50 0.14 0.76
N GLN A 119 -6.37 1.22 1.52
CA GLN A 119 -6.01 2.54 0.98
C GLN A 119 -4.57 2.57 0.45
N LEU A 120 -3.62 1.95 1.15
CA LEU A 120 -2.23 1.82 0.70
C LEU A 120 -2.10 0.90 -0.51
N GLY A 121 -2.83 -0.21 -0.54
CA GLY A 121 -2.83 -1.17 -1.64
C GLY A 121 -3.38 -0.57 -2.93
N ARG A 122 -4.42 0.26 -2.86
CA ARG A 122 -4.92 1.05 -4.01
C ARG A 122 -3.88 1.99 -4.61
N ARG A 123 -2.90 2.41 -3.81
CA ARG A 123 -1.81 3.31 -4.22
C ARG A 123 -0.53 2.56 -4.59
N GLY A 124 -0.53 1.23 -4.49
CA GLY A 124 0.66 0.40 -4.75
C GLY A 124 1.77 0.55 -3.70
N LEU A 125 1.44 1.00 -2.49
CA LEU A 125 2.40 1.24 -1.42
C LEU A 125 2.60 0.03 -0.50
N ILE A 126 1.64 -0.90 -0.53
CA ILE A 126 1.69 -2.14 0.24
C ILE A 126 1.20 -3.29 -0.62
N PHE A 127 1.85 -4.44 -0.45
CA PHE A 127 1.48 -5.70 -1.08
C PHE A 127 1.12 -6.72 -0.01
N MET A 128 0.26 -7.67 -0.33
CA MET A 128 -0.10 -8.77 0.56
C MET A 128 0.44 -10.07 -0.02
N ARG A 129 1.17 -10.82 0.79
CA ARG A 129 1.67 -12.16 0.51
C ARG A 129 0.79 -13.22 1.16
#